data_AF-A0A2M6VSF8-F1
#
_entry.id   AF-A0A2M6VSF8-F1
#
_cell.length_a   1.000
_cell.length_b   1.000
_cell.length_c   1.000
_cell.angle_alpha   90.00
_cell.angle_beta   90.00
_cell.angle_gamma   90.00
#
_symmetry.space_group_name_H-M   'P 1'
#
loop_
_entity.id
_entity.type
_entity.pdbx_description
1 polymer ?
#
loop_
_entity_poly.entity_id
_entity_poly.type
_entity_poly.pdbx_seq_one_letter_code
_entity_poly.pdbx_strand_id
1 'polypeptide(L)'
;MLASLLAGTAFAQPLVTCQVTYAGATQTVVARPVADPYPVPSVDIGGRFAFKAVMVGDAQKVERMVLYAYLVAQPHPVLIHQAKYLPPFPRSVTPWAFTGQQHVYGGPQERELIYSCTLEGWAP
;
A
#
# COMPACT_ATOMS: atom_id res chain seq x y z
N MET A 1 46.60 3.78 -16.33
CA MET A 1 45.72 4.14 -15.20
C MET A 1 44.49 3.25 -15.27
N LEU A 2 44.40 2.20 -14.43
CA LEU A 2 43.20 1.38 -14.33
C LEU A 2 42.13 2.17 -13.55
N ALA A 3 41.00 2.45 -14.19
CA ALA A 3 39.82 3.01 -13.53
C ALA A 3 39.04 1.87 -12.86
N SER A 4 39.09 1.81 -11.53
CA SER A 4 38.23 0.92 -10.74
C SER A 4 36.80 1.45 -10.73
N LEU A 5 35.88 0.72 -11.37
CA LEU A 5 34.44 0.94 -11.20
C LEU A 5 34.01 0.41 -9.83
N LEU A 6 33.69 1.32 -8.91
CA LEU A 6 32.98 1.00 -7.68
C LEU A 6 31.53 0.65 -8.04
N ALA A 7 31.21 -0.64 -8.11
CA ALA A 7 29.84 -1.12 -8.16
C ALA A 7 29.18 -0.85 -6.80
N GLY A 8 28.47 0.27 -6.68
CA GLY A 8 27.67 0.58 -5.51
C GLY A 8 26.48 -0.39 -5.41
N THR A 9 26.30 -1.04 -4.27
CA THR A 9 25.10 -1.83 -3.96
C THR A 9 23.92 -0.88 -3.77
N ALA A 10 23.08 -0.74 -4.80
CA ALA A 10 21.82 -0.02 -4.67
C ALA A 10 20.83 -0.88 -3.88
N PHE A 11 20.62 -0.56 -2.59
CA PHE A 11 19.55 -1.17 -1.81
C PHE A 11 18.21 -0.64 -2.33
N ALA A 12 17.34 -1.54 -2.79
CA ALA A 12 15.97 -1.18 -3.12
C ALA A 12 15.29 -0.65 -1.85
N GLN A 13 14.66 0.52 -1.94
CA GLN A 13 13.88 1.05 -0.83
C GLN A 13 12.59 0.23 -0.67
N PRO A 14 12.14 -0.03 0.57
CA PRO A 14 10.90 -0.75 0.78
C PRO A 14 9.72 -0.04 0.13
N LEU A 15 8.81 -0.82 -0.44
CA LEU A 15 7.66 -0.34 -1.18
C LEU A 15 6.45 -1.23 -0.89
N VAL A 16 5.31 -0.62 -0.60
CA VAL A 16 4.03 -1.32 -0.64
C VAL A 16 3.39 -1.08 -1.99
N THR A 17 3.08 -2.16 -2.70
CA THR A 17 2.33 -2.12 -3.96
C THR A 17 0.99 -2.80 -3.73
N CYS A 18 -0.11 -2.10 -4.01
CA CYS A 18 -1.46 -2.63 -3.88
C CYS A 18 -2.15 -2.65 -5.24
N GLN A 19 -2.69 -3.80 -5.63
CA GLN A 19 -3.63 -3.90 -6.74
C GLN A 19 -5.04 -3.74 -6.19
N VAL A 20 -5.75 -2.72 -6.66
CA VAL A 20 -7.08 -2.34 -6.15
C VAL A 20 -8.07 -2.36 -7.31
N THR A 21 -9.03 -3.27 -7.26
CA THR A 21 -9.99 -3.52 -8.32
C THR A 21 -11.39 -3.07 -7.90
N TYR A 22 -12.05 -2.34 -8.78
CA TYR A 22 -13.47 -2.00 -8.65
C TYR A 22 -14.13 -2.08 -10.03
N ALA A 23 -15.30 -2.72 -10.10
CA ALA A 23 -16.08 -2.86 -11.33
C ALA A 23 -15.27 -3.35 -12.55
N GLY A 24 -14.35 -4.29 -12.32
CA GLY A 24 -13.49 -4.89 -13.34
C GLY A 24 -12.25 -4.07 -13.74
N ALA A 25 -12.07 -2.85 -13.21
CA ALA A 25 -10.89 -2.03 -13.45
C ALA A 25 -9.94 -2.08 -12.25
N THR A 26 -8.65 -2.37 -12.51
CA THR A 26 -7.60 -2.44 -11.49
C THR A 26 -6.68 -1.23 -11.56
N GLN A 27 -6.44 -0.60 -10.42
CA GLN A 27 -5.45 0.46 -10.23
C GLN A 27 -4.34 -0.02 -9.31
N THR A 28 -3.10 0.37 -9.61
CA THR A 28 -1.96 0.13 -8.71
C THR A 28 -1.77 1.34 -7.79
N VAL A 29 -1.87 1.12 -6.48
CA VAL A 29 -1.59 2.12 -5.44
C VAL A 29 -0.26 1.78 -4.77
N VAL A 30 0.64 2.76 -4.70
CA VAL A 30 2.00 2.57 -4.19
C VAL A 30 2.23 3.43 -2.94
N ALA A 31 2.85 2.86 -1.91
CA ALA A 31 3.25 3.57 -0.70
C ALA A 31 4.73 3.35 -0.40
N ARG A 32 5.47 4.46 -0.24
CA ARG A 32 6.84 4.50 0.29
C ARG A 32 6.81 4.80 1.79
N PRO A 33 7.89 4.49 2.53
CA PRO A 33 8.02 4.88 3.93
C PRO A 33 7.87 6.39 4.10
N VAL A 34 7.06 6.79 5.07
CA VAL A 34 6.92 8.18 5.51
C VAL A 34 7.02 8.27 7.03
N ALA A 35 7.55 9.39 7.53
CA ALA A 35 7.52 9.69 8.96
C ALA A 35 6.13 10.17 9.41
N ASP A 36 5.51 11.06 8.64
CA ASP A 36 4.17 11.59 8.90
C ASP A 36 3.12 10.93 7.97
N PRO A 37 2.18 10.15 8.51
CA PRO A 37 1.13 9.48 7.72
C PRO A 37 -0.07 10.37 7.36
N TYR A 38 -0.22 11.54 7.99
CA TYR A 38 -1.38 12.41 7.78
C TYR A 38 -1.47 13.00 6.37
N PRO A 39 -0.40 13.56 5.78
CA PRO A 39 -0.47 14.18 4.46
C PRO A 39 -0.59 13.17 3.30
N VAL A 40 -0.43 11.87 3.56
CA VAL A 40 -0.56 10.84 2.51
C VAL A 40 -1.98 10.84 1.96
N PRO A 41 -2.20 11.10 0.66
CA PRO A 41 -3.54 11.17 0.08
C PRO A 41 -4.16 9.78 -0.10
N SER A 42 -5.48 9.74 -0.20
CA SER A 42 -6.20 8.59 -0.75
C SER A 42 -6.24 8.68 -2.28
N VAL A 43 -6.22 7.54 -2.96
CA VAL A 43 -6.42 7.42 -4.40
C VAL A 43 -7.89 7.17 -4.69
N ASP A 44 -8.48 7.91 -5.63
CA ASP A 44 -9.84 7.67 -6.10
C ASP A 44 -9.93 6.38 -6.91
N ILE A 45 -10.88 5.53 -6.55
CA ILE A 45 -11.15 4.26 -7.20
C ILE A 45 -12.55 4.32 -7.83
N GLY A 46 -12.58 4.68 -9.11
CA GLY A 46 -13.80 4.71 -9.93
C GLY A 46 -14.87 5.68 -9.44
N GLY A 47 -14.48 6.75 -8.74
CA GLY A 47 -15.39 7.74 -8.16
C GLY A 47 -16.31 7.21 -7.06
N ARG A 48 -16.09 5.97 -6.59
CA ARG A 48 -16.97 5.27 -5.63
C ARG A 48 -16.25 4.90 -4.34
N PHE A 49 -14.98 4.54 -4.42
CA PHE A 49 -14.15 4.29 -3.25
C PHE A 49 -12.93 5.19 -3.27
N ALA A 50 -12.34 5.42 -2.11
CA ALA A 50 -11.00 5.97 -2.00
C ALA A 50 -10.12 4.98 -1.24
N PHE A 51 -8.93 4.68 -1.76
CA PHE A 51 -8.00 3.74 -1.14
C PHE A 51 -6.73 4.46 -0.69
N LYS A 52 -6.35 4.31 0.58
CA LYS A 52 -5.13 4.92 1.14
C LYS A 52 -4.24 3.82 1.70
N ALA A 53 -3.04 3.67 1.12
CA ALA A 53 -1.98 2.84 1.64
C ALA A 53 -0.92 3.72 2.33
N VAL A 54 -0.52 3.35 3.54
CA VAL A 54 0.48 4.08 4.32
C VAL A 54 1.51 3.11 4.85
N MET A 55 2.79 3.40 4.60
CA MET A 55 3.90 2.74 5.27
C MET A 55 4.59 3.76 6.16
N VAL A 56 4.55 3.55 7.48
CA VAL A 56 5.26 4.42 8.43
C VAL A 56 6.63 3.83 8.72
N GLY A 57 7.66 4.66 8.65
CA GLY A 57 9.04 4.28 8.88
C GLY A 57 10.00 4.96 7.91
N ASP A 58 11.13 4.31 7.67
CA ASP A 58 12.17 4.75 6.74
C ASP A 58 12.71 3.56 5.92
N ALA A 59 13.82 3.77 5.20
CA ALA A 59 14.43 2.75 4.37
C ALA A 59 15.01 1.54 5.15
N GLN A 60 15.28 1.70 6.45
CA GLN A 60 15.93 0.71 7.31
C GLN A 60 14.98 0.11 8.35
N LYS A 61 13.84 0.74 8.61
CA LYS A 61 12.84 0.32 9.60
C LYS A 61 11.43 0.61 9.12
N VAL A 62 10.63 -0.43 8.91
CA VAL A 62 9.17 -0.31 8.71
C VAL A 62 8.47 -0.51 10.05
N GLU A 63 7.78 0.53 10.53
CA GLU A 63 7.14 0.52 11.85
C GLU A 63 5.70 0.00 11.82
N ARG A 64 4.96 0.32 10.76
CA ARG A 64 3.61 -0.20 10.51
C ARG A 64 3.20 0.04 9.06
N MET A 65 2.33 -0.83 8.55
CA MET A 65 1.60 -0.58 7.31
C MET A 65 0.11 -0.46 7.65
N VAL A 66 -0.57 0.54 7.09
CA VAL A 66 -2.00 0.75 7.32
C VAL A 66 -2.70 0.99 5.99
N LEU A 67 -3.75 0.22 5.76
CA LEU A 67 -4.60 0.30 4.58
C LEU A 67 -5.96 0.81 5.01
N TYR A 68 -6.52 1.74 4.25
CA TYR A 68 -7.85 2.30 4.47
C TYR A 68 -8.63 2.21 3.17
N ALA A 69 -9.87 1.73 3.25
CA ALA A 69 -10.86 1.89 2.19
C ALA A 69 -11.99 2.78 2.68
N TYR A 70 -12.27 3.82 1.91
CA TYR A 70 -13.37 4.73 2.13
C TYR A 70 -14.43 4.54 1.06
N LEU A 71 -15.70 4.61 1.45
CA LEU A 71 -16.79 4.86 0.52
C LEU A 71 -16.87 6.35 0.24
N VAL A 72 -16.87 6.76 -1.03
CA VAL A 72 -17.12 8.15 -1.42
C VAL A 72 -18.60 8.44 -1.23
N ALA A 73 -18.91 9.24 -0.20
CA ALA A 73 -20.27 9.62 0.18
C ALA A 73 -20.33 11.12 0.47
N GLN A 74 -21.54 11.67 0.56
CA GLN A 74 -21.78 13.05 0.96
C GLN A 74 -22.27 13.11 2.42
N PRO A 75 -21.91 14.14 3.19
CA PRO A 75 -21.03 15.25 2.81
C PRO A 75 -19.53 14.91 2.80
N HIS A 76 -19.13 13.77 3.38
CA HIS A 76 -17.73 13.36 3.47
C HIS A 76 -17.56 11.86 3.19
N PRO A 77 -16.38 11.42 2.71
CA PRO A 77 -16.05 10.02 2.61
C PRO A 77 -16.18 9.29 3.96
N VAL A 78 -16.66 8.06 3.93
CA VAL A 78 -16.86 7.22 5.11
C VAL A 78 -15.83 6.11 5.12
N LEU A 79 -15.08 5.95 6.21
CA LEU A 79 -14.17 4.81 6.39
C LEU A 79 -15.00 3.53 6.56
N ILE A 80 -14.84 2.57 5.65
CA ILE A 80 -15.58 1.30 5.69
C ILE A 80 -14.69 0.10 5.99
N HIS A 81 -13.37 0.24 5.82
CA HIS A 81 -12.41 -0.80 6.16
C HIS A 81 -11.05 -0.21 6.54
N GLN A 82 -10.42 -0.80 7.56
CA GLN A 82 -9.07 -0.47 7.96
C GLN A 82 -8.33 -1.76 8.34
N ALA A 83 -7.12 -1.93 7.79
CA ALA A 83 -6.22 -3.01 8.18
C ALA A 83 -4.86 -2.43 8.61
N LYS A 84 -4.38 -2.84 9.79
CA LYS A 84 -3.10 -2.42 10.36
C LYS A 84 -2.20 -3.64 10.54
N TYR A 85 -1.01 -3.57 9.97
CA TYR A 85 0.02 -4.60 10.05
C TYR A 85 1.21 -4.06 10.85
N LEU A 86 1.71 -4.87 11.77
CA LEU A 86 2.80 -4.54 12.68
C LEU A 86 3.99 -5.50 12.47
N PRO A 87 5.22 -5.07 12.75
CA PRO A 87 6.40 -5.93 12.68
C PRO A 87 6.31 -7.10 13.68
N PRO A 88 7.13 -8.16 13.49
CA PRO A 88 8.20 -8.26 12.49
C PRO A 88 7.67 -8.56 11.08
N PHE A 89 8.24 -7.86 10.08
CA PHE A 89 8.01 -8.14 8.67
C PHE A 89 9.19 -8.95 8.11
N PRO A 90 8.93 -10.07 7.41
CA PRO A 90 9.99 -10.90 6.84
C PRO A 90 10.81 -10.10 5.82
N ARG A 91 12.13 -10.07 6.00
CA ARG A 91 13.03 -9.54 4.98
C ARG A 91 13.13 -10.54 3.84
N SER A 92 12.87 -10.09 2.61
CA SER A 92 12.79 -10.96 1.43
C SER A 92 13.25 -10.24 0.18
N VAL A 93 13.90 -10.98 -0.71
CA VAL A 93 14.21 -10.54 -2.09
C VAL A 93 12.98 -10.64 -3.00
N THR A 94 11.98 -11.44 -2.64
CA THR A 94 10.70 -11.56 -3.34
C THR A 94 9.62 -10.72 -2.67
N PRO A 95 8.66 -10.16 -3.45
CA PRO A 95 7.48 -9.49 -2.90
C PRO A 95 6.74 -10.37 -1.88
N TRP A 96 6.54 -9.85 -0.66
CA TRP A 96 5.77 -10.53 0.37
C TRP A 96 4.31 -10.06 0.36
N ALA A 97 3.40 -10.95 -0.06
CA ALA A 97 1.97 -10.68 -0.09
C ALA A 97 1.35 -10.69 1.33
N PHE A 98 1.40 -9.56 2.02
CA PHE A 98 1.02 -9.46 3.44
C PHE A 98 -0.49 -9.39 3.68
N THR A 99 -1.30 -9.14 2.65
CA THR A 99 -2.77 -9.06 2.77
C THR A 99 -3.52 -10.28 2.23
N GLY A 100 -2.90 -11.07 1.34
CA GLY A 100 -3.67 -11.91 0.41
C GLY A 100 -4.67 -11.07 -0.41
N GLN A 101 -5.73 -11.70 -0.94
CA GLN A 101 -6.85 -10.98 -1.54
C GLN A 101 -7.89 -10.63 -0.48
N GLN A 102 -8.37 -9.39 -0.49
CA GLN A 102 -9.35 -8.84 0.44
C GLN A 102 -10.55 -8.32 -0.35
N HIS A 103 -11.75 -8.51 0.20
CA HIS A 103 -13.01 -8.03 -0.37
C HIS A 103 -13.67 -7.09 0.63
N VAL A 104 -14.00 -5.89 0.20
CA VAL A 104 -14.63 -4.85 1.01
C VAL A 104 -15.94 -4.46 0.34
N TYR A 105 -17.05 -4.70 1.04
CA TYR A 105 -18.39 -4.40 0.55
C TYR A 105 -18.92 -3.13 1.21
N GLY A 106 -19.54 -2.24 0.43
CA GLY A 106 -20.14 -1.04 0.98
C GLY A 106 -20.93 -0.18 0.01
N GLY A 107 -21.78 0.69 0.56
CA GLY A 107 -22.61 1.61 -0.20
C GLY A 107 -23.84 0.98 -0.84
N PRO A 108 -24.58 1.74 -1.67
CA PRO A 108 -25.76 1.24 -2.36
C PRO A 108 -25.42 0.06 -3.27
N GLN A 109 -26.29 -0.95 -3.31
CA GLN A 109 -26.15 -2.16 -4.14
C GLN A 109 -24.94 -3.05 -3.78
N GLU A 110 -24.45 -2.98 -2.55
CA GLU A 110 -23.38 -3.85 -2.05
C GLU A 110 -22.13 -3.85 -2.95
N ARG A 111 -21.71 -2.65 -3.40
CA ARG A 111 -20.52 -2.50 -4.25
C ARG A 111 -19.31 -3.16 -3.59
N GLU A 112 -18.54 -3.85 -4.41
CA GLU A 112 -17.36 -4.60 -3.99
C GLU A 112 -16.07 -3.90 -4.44
N LEU A 113 -15.19 -3.62 -3.49
CA LEU A 113 -13.81 -3.26 -3.71
C LEU A 113 -12.92 -4.46 -3.37
N ILE A 114 -12.07 -4.88 -4.30
CA ILE A 114 -11.11 -5.96 -4.09
C ILE A 114 -9.72 -5.35 -3.99
N TYR A 115 -8.90 -5.79 -3.04
CA TYR A 115 -7.49 -5.39 -3.03
C TYR A 115 -6.54 -6.52 -2.59
N SER A 116 -5.30 -6.46 -3.06
CA SER A 116 -4.18 -7.25 -2.57
C SER A 116 -2.92 -6.40 -2.56
N CYS A 117 -2.08 -6.54 -1.53
CA CYS A 117 -0.85 -5.75 -1.37
C CYS A 117 0.37 -6.62 -1.06
N THR A 118 1.50 -6.19 -1.59
CA THR A 118 2.83 -6.76 -1.40
C THR A 118 3.76 -5.76 -0.72
N LEU A 119 4.68 -6.25 0.10
CA LEU A 119 5.86 -5.51 0.56
C LEU A 119 7.07 -5.96 -0.27
N GLU A 120 7.72 -5.02 -0.93
CA GLU A 120 8.80 -5.23 -1.89
C GLU A 120 10.03 -4.43 -1.46
N GLY A 121 11.22 -4.79 -1.93
CA GLY A 121 12.45 -4.06 -1.62
C GLY A 121 12.87 -4.12 -0.14
N TRP A 122 12.16 -4.87 0.72
CA TRP A 122 12.52 -5.11 2.11
C TRP A 122 13.53 -6.25 2.22
N ALA A 123 14.68 -6.10 1.53
CA ALA A 123 15.72 -7.11 1.48
C ALA A 123 16.62 -7.07 2.73
N PRO A 124 17.35 -8.17 3.03
CA PRO A 124 18.36 -8.23 4.09
C PRO A 124 19.36 -7.07 4.07
#